data_AF-M2RCN9-F1
#
_entry.id   AF-M2RCN9-F1
#
_cell.length_a   1.000
_cell.length_b   1.000
_cell.length_c   1.000
_cell.angle_alpha   90.00
_cell.angle_beta   90.00
_cell.angle_gamma   90.00
#
_symmetry.space_group_name_H-M   'P 1'
#
loop_
_entity.id
_entity.type
_entity.pdbx_description
1 polymer ?
#
loop_
_entity_poly.entity_id
_entity_poly.type
_entity_poly.pdbx_seq_one_letter_code
_entity_poly.pdbx_strand_id
1 'polypeptide(L)'
;SKSVQPEEEQLYLPSNIADPASHVAVCGEAIIGIEEQMRVDQAHDALDELRRQLRYRMFANQFKIKNVVGQHPNTRARKWLAAIDGRAIIAKHAYRHARAALLTLQGPGAWEEDLQELQDDDVRALNERALNEQEKAE
;
A
#
# COMPACT_ATOMS: atom_id res chain seq x y z
N SER A 1 -3.93 20.84 32.81
CA SER A 1 -3.55 19.85 31.80
C SER A 1 -3.91 20.42 30.44
N LYS A 2 -2.98 20.50 29.47
CA LYS A 2 -3.34 20.92 28.10
C LYS A 2 -4.16 19.79 27.48
N SER A 3 -5.40 20.08 27.09
CA SER A 3 -6.22 19.13 26.33
C SER A 3 -5.57 18.95 24.97
N VAL A 4 -5.12 17.74 24.67
CA VAL A 4 -4.73 17.33 23.32
C VAL A 4 -6.01 17.27 22.48
N GLN A 5 -5.92 17.64 21.20
CA GLN A 5 -7.08 17.49 20.32
C GLN A 5 -7.34 15.99 20.11
N PRO A 6 -8.61 15.53 20.05
CA PRO A 6 -8.92 14.10 19.89
C PRO A 6 -8.25 13.44 18.67
N GLU A 7 -7.99 14.22 17.62
CA GLU A 7 -7.31 13.81 16.38
C GLU A 7 -5.78 13.68 16.51
N GLU A 8 -5.19 14.24 17.56
CA GLU A 8 -3.75 14.18 17.85
C GLU A 8 -3.42 13.13 18.93
N GLU A 9 -4.44 12.56 19.57
CA GLU A 9 -4.27 11.50 20.57
C GLU A 9 -3.89 10.18 19.86
N GLN A 10 -2.80 9.54 20.31
CA GLN A 10 -2.38 8.27 19.73
C GLN A 10 -3.41 7.19 20.09
N LEU A 11 -4.09 6.67 19.07
CA LEU A 11 -4.94 5.50 19.21
C LEU A 11 -4.05 4.24 19.31
N TYR A 12 -4.24 3.47 20.37
CA TYR A 12 -3.63 2.15 20.52
C TYR A 12 -4.65 1.08 20.14
N LEU A 13 -4.31 0.30 19.11
CA LEU A 13 -5.07 -0.87 18.69
C LEU A 13 -4.45 -2.15 19.29
N PRO A 14 -5.21 -3.24 19.41
CA PRO A 14 -4.67 -4.54 19.81
C PRO A 14 -3.37 -4.91 19.07
N SER A 15 -3.27 -4.62 17.77
CA SER A 15 -2.05 -4.89 16.97
C SER A 15 -0.81 -4.09 17.41
N ASN A 16 -0.97 -3.01 18.18
CA ASN A 16 0.12 -2.19 18.71
C ASN A 16 0.68 -2.75 20.04
N ILE A 17 0.03 -3.74 20.64
CA ILE A 17 0.46 -4.35 21.89
C ILE A 17 1.44 -5.48 21.54
N ALA A 18 2.68 -5.36 22.04
CA ALA A 18 3.75 -6.28 21.69
C ALA A 18 3.58 -7.71 22.24
N ASP A 19 2.80 -7.89 23.31
CA ASP A 19 2.56 -9.19 23.94
C ASP A 19 1.17 -9.75 23.57
N PRO A 20 1.09 -10.78 22.70
CA PRO A 20 -0.17 -11.40 22.32
C PRO A 20 -0.94 -12.01 23.49
N ALA A 21 -0.24 -12.47 24.54
CA ALA A 21 -0.90 -13.06 25.71
C ALA A 21 -1.73 -12.03 26.49
N SER A 22 -1.36 -10.74 26.39
CA SER A 22 -2.06 -9.64 27.04
C SER A 22 -3.26 -9.11 26.23
N HIS A 23 -3.38 -9.44 24.96
CA HIS A 23 -4.43 -8.89 24.07
C HIS A 23 -5.83 -9.19 24.60
N VAL A 24 -6.09 -10.44 24.98
CA VAL A 24 -7.40 -10.87 25.48
C VAL A 24 -7.75 -10.18 26.80
N ALA A 25 -6.76 -9.98 27.67
CA ALA A 25 -6.96 -9.33 28.97
C ALA A 25 -7.23 -7.82 28.86
N VAL A 26 -6.63 -7.14 27.87
CA VAL A 26 -6.71 -5.68 27.70
C VAL A 26 -7.86 -5.26 26.80
N CYS A 27 -8.04 -5.94 25.66
CA CYS A 27 -8.99 -5.53 24.61
C CYS A 27 -10.26 -6.40 24.57
N GLY A 28 -10.18 -7.64 25.04
CA GLY A 28 -11.25 -8.63 24.88
C GLY A 28 -11.31 -9.21 23.46
N GLU A 29 -11.77 -10.45 23.37
CA GLU A 29 -11.74 -11.26 22.14
C GLU A 29 -12.53 -10.64 20.97
N ALA A 30 -13.65 -9.98 21.26
CA ALA A 30 -14.48 -9.35 20.23
C ALA A 30 -13.76 -8.20 19.49
N ILE A 31 -12.97 -7.39 20.20
CA ILE A 31 -12.25 -6.25 19.60
C ILE A 31 -11.11 -6.76 18.72
N ILE A 32 -10.42 -7.82 19.15
CA ILE A 32 -9.37 -8.47 18.38
C ILE A 32 -9.95 -8.98 17.05
N GLY A 33 -11.05 -9.73 17.09
CA GLY A 33 -11.69 -10.24 15.87
C GLY A 33 -12.18 -9.14 14.91
N ILE A 34 -12.67 -8.01 15.45
CA ILE A 34 -13.04 -6.85 14.63
C ILE A 34 -11.81 -6.25 13.96
N GLU A 35 -10.71 -6.07 14.70
CA GLU A 35 -9.48 -5.55 14.13
C GLU A 35 -8.93 -6.50 13.06
N GLU A 36 -8.87 -7.80 13.32
CA GLU A 36 -8.41 -8.79 12.35
C GLU A 36 -9.16 -8.67 11.02
N GLN A 37 -10.49 -8.68 11.05
CA GLN A 37 -11.30 -8.53 9.85
C GLN A 37 -11.00 -7.19 9.14
N MET A 38 -10.93 -6.09 9.89
CA MET A 38 -10.58 -4.79 9.35
C MET A 38 -9.21 -4.79 8.68
N ARG A 39 -8.21 -5.46 9.25
CA ARG A 39 -6.86 -5.54 8.67
C ARG A 39 -6.81 -6.39 7.41
N VAL A 40 -7.57 -7.49 7.34
CA VAL A 40 -7.73 -8.28 6.12
C VAL A 40 -8.33 -7.43 5.01
N ASP A 41 -9.42 -6.73 5.28
CA ASP A 41 -10.07 -5.87 4.30
C ASP A 41 -9.15 -4.72 3.86
N GLN A 42 -8.46 -4.09 4.81
CA GLN A 42 -7.47 -3.05 4.53
C GLN A 42 -6.32 -3.55 3.64
N ALA A 43 -5.86 -4.78 3.85
CA ALA A 43 -4.81 -5.39 3.04
C ALA A 43 -5.29 -5.63 1.60
N HIS A 44 -6.50 -6.17 1.43
CA HIS A 44 -7.10 -6.37 0.10
C HIS A 44 -7.32 -5.06 -0.65
N ASP A 45 -7.90 -4.06 0.00
CA ASP A 45 -8.12 -2.74 -0.60
C ASP A 45 -6.79 -2.08 -1.02
N ALA A 46 -5.76 -2.19 -0.17
CA ALA A 46 -4.43 -1.67 -0.48
C ALA A 46 -3.80 -2.38 -1.69
N LEU A 47 -3.93 -3.70 -1.81
CA LEU A 47 -3.46 -4.44 -2.98
C LEU A 47 -4.21 -4.05 -4.25
N ASP A 48 -5.53 -3.86 -4.17
CA ASP A 48 -6.34 -3.47 -5.31
C ASP A 48 -6.02 -2.05 -5.80
N GLU A 49 -5.80 -1.12 -4.87
CA GLU A 49 -5.32 0.21 -5.20
C GLU A 49 -3.91 0.16 -5.79
N LEU A 50 -3.00 -0.65 -5.23
CA LEU A 50 -1.66 -0.84 -5.78
C LEU A 50 -1.70 -1.34 -7.23
N ARG A 51 -2.48 -2.41 -7.50
CA ARG A 51 -2.68 -2.94 -8.85
C ARG A 51 -3.26 -1.90 -9.79
N ARG A 52 -4.21 -1.09 -9.31
CA ARG A 52 -4.82 0.00 -10.08
C ARG A 52 -3.78 1.06 -10.47
N GLN A 53 -2.96 1.51 -9.53
CA GLN A 53 -1.90 2.48 -9.81
C GLN A 53 -0.85 1.94 -10.78
N LEU A 54 -0.47 0.66 -10.65
CA LEU A 54 0.45 0.01 -11.61
C LEU A 54 -0.12 -0.04 -13.03
N ARG A 55 -1.41 -0.31 -13.19
CA ARG A 55 -2.10 -0.25 -14.50
C ARG A 55 -2.16 1.18 -15.04
N TYR A 56 -2.44 2.17 -14.19
CA TYR A 56 -2.43 3.57 -14.61
C TYR A 56 -1.03 4.04 -15.02
N ARG A 57 0.02 3.59 -14.34
CA ARG A 57 1.41 3.89 -14.70
C ARG A 57 1.73 3.37 -16.09
N MET A 58 1.35 2.13 -16.40
CA MET A 58 1.49 1.55 -17.74
C MET A 58 0.76 2.40 -18.79
N PHE A 59 -0.51 2.75 -18.57
CA PHE A 59 -1.28 3.57 -19.50
C PHE A 59 -0.69 4.97 -19.68
N ALA A 60 -0.30 5.63 -18.59
CA ALA A 60 0.29 6.97 -18.60
C ALA A 60 1.60 6.99 -19.39
N ASN A 61 2.43 5.96 -19.25
CA ASN A 61 3.65 5.80 -20.02
C ASN A 61 3.38 5.61 -21.52
N GLN A 62 2.45 4.72 -21.88
CA GLN A 62 2.07 4.54 -23.29
C GLN A 62 1.49 5.82 -23.90
N PHE A 63 0.69 6.57 -23.13
CA PHE A 63 0.12 7.84 -23.54
C PHE A 63 1.23 8.88 -23.77
N LYS A 64 2.21 8.95 -22.85
CA LYS A 64 3.37 9.84 -22.96
C LYS A 64 4.15 9.58 -24.24
N ILE A 65 4.57 8.34 -24.49
CA ILE A 65 5.34 7.96 -25.68
C ILE A 65 4.60 8.34 -26.97
N LYS A 66 3.29 8.09 -27.03
CA LYS A 66 2.51 8.30 -28.27
C LYS A 66 2.14 9.77 -28.55
N ASN A 67 1.90 10.58 -27.52
CA ASN A 67 1.19 11.86 -27.70
C ASN A 67 1.95 13.09 -27.19
N VAL A 68 3.01 12.92 -26.41
CA VAL A 68 3.67 14.03 -25.72
C VAL A 68 4.90 14.47 -26.52
N VAL A 69 4.75 15.58 -27.25
CA VAL A 69 5.83 16.22 -28.01
C VAL A 69 6.06 17.64 -27.46
N GLY A 70 7.33 18.03 -27.29
CA GLY A 70 7.71 19.34 -26.76
C GLY A 70 7.77 19.42 -25.23
N GLN A 71 8.25 20.55 -24.70
CA GLN A 71 8.62 20.69 -23.28
C GLN A 71 7.43 20.80 -22.32
N HIS A 72 6.43 21.63 -22.64
CA HIS A 72 5.32 21.91 -21.72
C HIS A 72 4.42 20.67 -21.46
N PRO A 73 4.00 19.91 -22.48
CA PRO A 73 3.27 18.66 -22.29
C PRO A 73 4.08 17.60 -21.51
N ASN A 74 5.41 17.57 -21.69
CA ASN A 74 6.31 16.67 -20.98
C ASN A 74 6.34 16.92 -19.47
N THR A 75 6.40 18.18 -19.05
CA THR A 75 6.36 18.52 -17.61
C THR A 75 5.04 18.09 -16.97
N ARG A 76 3.91 18.27 -17.69
CA ARG A 76 2.60 17.83 -17.20
C ARG A 76 2.50 16.30 -17.11
N ALA A 77 2.99 15.58 -18.12
CA ALA A 77 3.04 14.12 -18.11
C ALA A 77 3.90 13.57 -16.98
N ARG A 78 5.08 14.16 -16.73
CA ARG A 78 5.95 13.80 -15.60
C ARG A 78 5.28 14.02 -14.24
N LYS A 79 4.59 15.15 -14.06
CA LYS A 79 3.85 15.42 -12.81
C LYS A 79 2.73 14.39 -12.58
N TRP A 80 2.05 13.97 -13.65
CA TRP A 80 1.02 12.96 -13.56
C TRP A 80 1.59 11.58 -13.19
N LEU A 81 2.69 11.17 -13.83
CA LEU A 81 3.40 9.93 -13.48
C LEU A 81 3.86 9.92 -12.03
N ALA A 82 4.49 11.01 -11.56
CA ALA A 82 4.92 11.13 -10.17
C ALA A 82 3.75 11.03 -9.16
N ALA A 83 2.56 11.52 -9.53
CA ALA A 83 1.37 11.39 -8.69
C ALA A 83 0.85 9.94 -8.64
N ILE A 84 0.96 9.19 -9.74
CA ILE A 84 0.62 7.75 -9.78
C ILE A 84 1.62 6.98 -8.90
N ASP A 85 2.91 7.23 -9.06
CA ASP A 85 3.97 6.58 -8.28
C ASP A 85 3.81 6.86 -6.78
N GLY A 86 3.50 8.11 -6.40
CA GLY A 86 3.23 8.47 -5.01
C GLY A 86 2.06 7.69 -4.41
N ARG A 87 0.97 7.51 -5.17
CA ARG A 87 -0.18 6.69 -4.72
C ARG A 87 0.16 5.21 -4.61
N ALA A 88 0.96 4.67 -5.54
CA ALA A 88 1.44 3.30 -5.47
C ALA A 88 2.29 3.05 -4.22
N ILE A 89 3.17 4.00 -3.88
CA ILE A 89 3.99 3.93 -2.66
C ILE A 89 3.10 3.93 -1.41
N ILE A 90 2.10 4.82 -1.34
CA ILE A 90 1.15 4.87 -0.22
C ILE A 90 0.40 3.54 -0.08
N ALA A 91 -0.12 2.98 -1.18
CA ALA A 91 -0.83 1.70 -1.17
C ALA A 91 0.08 0.53 -0.73
N LYS A 92 1.32 0.50 -1.21
CA LYS A 92 2.36 -0.47 -0.77
C LYS A 92 2.58 -0.41 0.74
N HIS A 93 2.74 0.80 1.30
CA HIS A 93 2.95 0.95 2.73
C HIS A 93 1.71 0.58 3.55
N ALA A 94 0.52 0.94 3.07
CA ALA A 94 -0.74 0.54 3.71
C ALA A 94 -0.88 -0.98 3.76
N TYR A 95 -0.56 -1.68 2.67
CA TYR A 95 -0.55 -3.14 2.64
C TYR A 95 0.43 -3.74 3.65
N ARG A 96 1.69 -3.29 3.63
CA ARG A 96 2.73 -3.79 4.56
C ARG A 96 2.35 -3.55 6.02
N HIS A 97 1.75 -2.40 6.31
CA HIS A 97 1.26 -2.06 7.64
C HIS A 97 0.12 -2.99 8.09
N ALA A 98 -0.88 -3.21 7.23
CA ALA A 98 -1.99 -4.11 7.52
C ALA A 98 -1.52 -5.56 7.72
N ARG A 99 -0.61 -6.04 6.87
CA ARG A 99 0.00 -7.38 7.01
C ARG A 99 0.79 -7.52 8.31
N ALA A 100 1.58 -6.51 8.69
CA ALA A 100 2.32 -6.54 9.94
C ALA A 100 1.39 -6.58 11.15
N ALA A 101 0.25 -5.87 11.10
CA ALA A 101 -0.77 -5.93 12.14
C ALA A 101 -1.45 -7.31 12.21
N LEU A 102 -1.77 -7.93 11.06
CA LEU A 102 -2.29 -9.31 11.06
C LEU A 102 -1.31 -10.30 11.67
N LEU A 103 -0.02 -10.14 11.39
CA LEU A 103 1.02 -10.98 11.96
C LEU A 103 1.12 -10.84 13.49
N THR A 104 0.85 -9.66 14.05
CA THR A 104 0.85 -9.48 15.52
C THR A 104 -0.41 -10.03 16.18
N LEU A 105 -1.55 -10.03 15.48
CA LEU A 105 -2.84 -10.49 16.00
C LEU A 105 -2.97 -12.02 15.92
N GLN A 106 -2.81 -12.59 14.72
CA GLN A 106 -3.05 -14.01 14.45
C GLN A 106 -1.77 -14.86 14.52
N GLY A 107 -0.61 -14.22 14.40
CA GLY A 107 0.65 -14.92 14.19
C GLY A 107 0.77 -15.53 12.78
N PRO A 108 1.86 -16.27 12.51
CA PRO A 108 2.06 -16.94 11.24
C PRO A 108 1.01 -18.04 11.01
N GLY A 109 0.44 -18.11 9.79
CA GLY A 109 -0.59 -19.08 9.49
C GLY A 109 -0.98 -19.16 8.01
N ALA A 110 -2.04 -19.92 7.72
CA ALA A 110 -2.51 -20.15 6.35
C ALA A 110 -2.93 -18.87 5.62
N TRP A 111 -3.32 -17.82 6.34
CA TRP A 111 -3.68 -16.52 5.76
C TRP A 111 -2.51 -15.86 5.01
N GLU A 112 -1.25 -16.22 5.31
CA GLU A 112 -0.07 -15.72 4.59
C GLU A 112 0.02 -16.25 3.15
N GLU A 113 -0.68 -17.35 2.83
CA GLU A 113 -0.76 -17.89 1.46
C GLU A 113 -1.53 -16.93 0.55
N ASP A 114 -2.60 -16.32 1.08
CA ASP A 114 -3.43 -15.32 0.41
C ASP A 114 -2.78 -13.93 0.45
N LEU A 115 -2.26 -13.52 1.61
CA LEU A 115 -1.64 -12.22 1.85
C LEU A 115 -0.12 -12.35 2.03
N GLN A 116 0.57 -12.55 0.91
CA GLN A 116 2.02 -12.77 0.86
C GLN A 116 2.84 -11.51 1.18
N GLU A 117 4.09 -11.70 1.59
CA GLU A 117 5.00 -10.57 1.77
C GLU A 117 5.25 -9.85 0.44
N LEU A 118 4.91 -8.55 0.39
CA LEU A 118 5.12 -7.73 -0.80
C LEU A 118 6.53 -7.17 -0.79
N GLN A 119 7.39 -7.64 -1.69
CA GLN A 119 8.75 -7.12 -1.88
C GLN A 119 8.75 -5.86 -2.73
N ASP A 120 9.83 -5.08 -2.66
CA ASP A 120 10.00 -3.88 -3.50
C ASP A 120 10.00 -4.26 -4.99
N ASP A 121 10.56 -5.43 -5.29
CA ASP A 121 10.57 -6.04 -6.61
C ASP A 121 9.19 -6.47 -7.11
N ASP A 122 8.18 -6.61 -6.27
CA ASP A 122 6.83 -6.97 -6.73
C ASP A 122 6.05 -5.75 -7.23
N VAL A 123 6.51 -4.53 -6.87
CA VAL A 123 5.85 -3.26 -7.22
C VAL A 123 6.31 -2.78 -8.60
N ARG A 124 6.07 -3.60 -9.62
CA ARG A 124 6.45 -3.34 -11.01
C ARG A 124 5.24 -3.32 -11.93
N ALA A 125 5.28 -2.47 -12.95
CA ALA A 125 4.22 -2.37 -13.94
C ALA A 125 4.44 -3.45 -14.99
N LEU A 126 3.34 -3.95 -15.56
CA LEU A 126 3.42 -4.85 -16.71
C LEU A 126 4.24 -4.17 -17.82
N ASN A 127 5.27 -4.88 -18.31
CA ASN A 127 6.16 -4.47 -19.39
C ASN A 127 7.12 -3.31 -19.09
N GLU A 128 7.37 -2.97 -17.82
CA GLU A 128 8.30 -1.89 -17.44
C GLU A 128 9.74 -2.11 -17.96
N ARG A 129 10.20 -3.37 -18.11
CA ARG A 129 11.49 -3.70 -18.75
C ARG A 129 11.52 -3.29 -20.23
N ALA A 130 10.52 -3.71 -21.00
CA ALA A 130 10.44 -3.40 -22.43
C ALA A 130 10.25 -1.89 -22.69
N LEU A 131 9.56 -1.20 -21.78
CA LEU A 131 9.30 0.23 -21.88
C LEU A 131 10.52 1.09 -21.53
N ASN A 132 11.25 0.74 -20.46
CA ASN A 132 12.48 1.43 -20.06
C ASN A 132 13.61 1.25 -21.09
N GLU A 133 13.62 0.14 -21.82
CA GLU A 133 14.54 -0.08 -22.94
C GLU A 133 14.21 0.81 -24.15
N GLN A 134 12.91 1.02 -24.45
CA GLN A 134 12.47 1.95 -25.49
C GLN A 134 12.78 3.41 -25.13
N GLU A 135 12.51 3.84 -23.89
CA GLU A 135 12.83 5.22 -23.45
C GLU A 135 14.33 5.54 -23.42
N LYS A 136 15.21 4.53 -23.33
CA LYS A 136 16.68 4.72 -23.40
C LYS A 136 17.24 4.72 -24.82
N ALA A 137 16.49 4.22 -25.79
CA ALA A 137 16.89 4.13 -27.19
C ALA A 137 16.49 5.37 -28.01
N GLU A 138 15.58 6.19 -27.49
CA GLU A 138 15.20 7.53 -28.00
C GLU A 138 16.01 8.64 -27.34
#